data_AF-A0A971UQW8-F1
#
_entry.id   AF-A0A971UQW8-F1
#
_cell.length_a   1.000
_cell.length_b   1.000
_cell.length_c   1.000
_cell.angle_alpha   90.00
_cell.angle_beta   90.00
_cell.angle_gamma   90.00
#
_symmetry.space_group_name_H-M   'P 1'
#
loop_
_entity.id
_entity.type
_entity.pdbx_description
1 polymer ?
#
loop_
_entity_poly.entity_id
_entity_poly.type
_entity_poly.pdbx_seq_one_letter_code
_entity_poly.pdbx_strand_id
1 'polypeptide(L)'
;MKIHLTTFKTMGLATVAVAMATLLATGAGAATIKWDTGLVMPEDPVVNSYGDIDLDTLNIASTVTTTINVATGGSLTFKEMNLTKDDAAKDPTGTLVVNGSGQVAVGTSGLSIGRGATGILTLNNSASVTVNGTLNVGRAYAGVGSGTVNMNGGSLSATGSSYLGNGADCFGGIYQTGGAVSFTGFFYMGNATGADAEYVISGGSLNIVKPNETSTNAHLYVGRTAGDATAQLKIIGSAATVDVARSLLLCPGGTLAYVMDDSTNHITTITAYGTTFYAGTLLDLSLLGFTPSDGQVFDLITVTSSFANLANLSLVGWDSLAGNTNKLKNAQWEVALSTDSKTLQATYIAVPEPATMALLGLGLVGLVARKRR
;
A
#
# COMPACT_ATOMS: atom_id res chain seq x y z
N MET A 1 -26.22 -33.76 26.09
CA MET A 1 -24.77 -33.86 25.82
C MET A 1 -24.53 -33.49 24.36
N LYS A 2 -24.21 -32.22 24.10
CA LYS A 2 -23.83 -31.71 22.78
C LYS A 2 -22.63 -30.80 23.00
N ILE A 3 -21.53 -31.20 22.38
CA ILE A 3 -20.17 -30.73 22.62
C ILE A 3 -19.99 -29.35 21.96
N HIS A 4 -19.51 -28.38 22.73
CA HIS A 4 -18.89 -27.16 22.22
C HIS A 4 -17.69 -27.53 21.36
N LEU A 5 -17.64 -27.06 20.11
CA LEU A 5 -16.43 -27.08 19.30
C LEU A 5 -15.91 -25.65 19.16
N THR A 6 -15.00 -25.31 20.06
CA THR A 6 -14.11 -24.16 19.99
C THR A 6 -12.94 -24.49 19.06
N THR A 7 -12.47 -23.47 18.33
CA THR A 7 -11.11 -23.34 17.75
C THR A 7 -10.76 -24.16 16.50
N PHE A 8 -10.48 -23.46 15.40
CA PHE A 8 -9.27 -23.69 14.60
C PHE A 8 -8.70 -22.33 14.18
N LYS A 9 -7.76 -21.86 15.00
CA LYS A 9 -6.76 -20.83 14.67
C LYS A 9 -5.55 -21.58 14.11
N THR A 10 -4.82 -20.94 13.19
CA THR A 10 -3.50 -21.32 12.63
C THR A 10 -3.40 -22.56 11.75
N MET A 11 -3.39 -22.31 10.43
CA MET A 11 -2.46 -22.86 9.43
C MET A 11 -2.33 -21.72 8.39
N GLY A 12 -1.18 -21.18 7.99
CA GLY A 12 0.18 -21.68 7.94
C GLY A 12 0.73 -21.18 6.61
N LEU A 13 1.77 -20.34 6.69
CA LEU A 13 2.66 -19.90 5.60
C LEU A 13 2.66 -20.82 4.37
N ALA A 14 2.21 -20.30 3.22
CA ALA A 14 2.76 -20.62 1.90
C ALA A 14 2.11 -19.71 0.85
N THR A 15 2.94 -19.11 0.00
CA THR A 15 2.55 -18.39 -1.24
C THR A 15 1.99 -16.98 -1.04
N VAL A 16 2.86 -16.02 -0.70
CA VAL A 16 2.71 -14.66 -1.27
C VAL A 16 3.08 -14.78 -2.74
N ALA A 17 2.12 -15.24 -3.54
CA ALA A 17 2.17 -15.02 -4.98
C ALA A 17 2.06 -13.51 -5.15
N VAL A 18 3.15 -12.88 -5.57
CA VAL A 18 3.09 -11.57 -6.24
C VAL A 18 2.09 -11.76 -7.37
N ALA A 19 0.88 -11.24 -7.19
CA ALA A 19 -0.13 -11.23 -8.24
C ALA A 19 0.31 -10.20 -9.29
N MET A 20 1.33 -10.55 -10.08
CA MET A 20 1.51 -9.97 -11.40
C MET A 20 0.32 -10.43 -12.23
N ALA A 21 -0.74 -9.63 -12.24
CA ALA A 21 -1.83 -9.78 -13.18
C ALA A 21 -1.32 -9.36 -14.57
N THR A 22 -0.58 -10.23 -15.25
CA THR A 22 -0.58 -10.25 -16.71
C THR A 22 -1.95 -10.76 -17.13
N LEU A 23 -2.86 -9.83 -17.39
CA LEU A 23 -4.22 -10.12 -17.83
C LEU A 23 -4.19 -10.79 -19.21
N LEU A 24 -4.30 -12.12 -19.25
CA LEU A 24 -4.80 -12.86 -20.40
C LEU A 24 -6.33 -12.71 -20.41
N ALA A 25 -6.82 -11.67 -21.06
CA ALA A 25 -8.24 -11.49 -21.31
C ALA A 25 -8.75 -12.61 -22.23
N THR A 26 -9.68 -13.44 -21.75
CA THR A 26 -10.48 -14.34 -22.59
C THR A 26 -11.94 -13.89 -22.56
N GLY A 27 -12.45 -13.53 -23.75
CA GLY A 27 -13.86 -13.34 -24.18
C GLY A 27 -14.82 -12.59 -23.24
N ALA A 28 -15.38 -11.42 -23.57
CA ALA A 28 -15.94 -10.98 -24.85
C ALA A 28 -15.72 -9.48 -25.09
N GLY A 29 -15.37 -9.10 -26.33
CA GLY A 29 -15.52 -7.74 -26.86
C GLY A 29 -14.70 -6.61 -26.22
N ALA A 30 -13.57 -6.86 -25.56
CA ALA A 30 -12.74 -5.77 -25.03
C ALA A 30 -12.24 -4.86 -26.16
N ALA A 31 -12.75 -3.63 -26.22
CA ALA A 31 -12.24 -2.62 -27.14
C ALA A 31 -10.86 -2.17 -26.65
N THR A 32 -9.84 -2.38 -27.48
CA THR A 32 -8.49 -1.85 -27.24
C THR A 32 -8.28 -0.64 -28.13
N ILE A 33 -8.09 0.53 -27.52
CA ILE A 33 -7.73 1.76 -28.24
C ILE A 33 -6.23 1.98 -28.05
N LYS A 34 -5.47 2.08 -29.14
CA LYS A 34 -4.04 2.41 -29.13
C LYS A 34 -3.86 3.88 -29.46
N TRP A 35 -3.11 4.59 -28.62
CA TRP A 35 -2.77 5.99 -28.85
C TRP A 35 -1.26 6.12 -29.09
N ASP A 36 -0.90 6.31 -30.36
CA ASP A 36 0.48 6.51 -30.81
C ASP A 36 0.69 8.00 -31.18
N THR A 37 1.96 8.43 -31.26
CA THR A 37 2.32 9.79 -31.68
C THR A 37 1.77 10.07 -33.09
N GLY A 38 0.84 11.01 -33.21
CA GLY A 38 0.27 11.42 -34.50
C GLY A 38 -1.20 11.03 -34.74
N LEU A 39 -1.87 10.37 -33.79
CA LEU A 39 -3.33 10.20 -33.88
C LEU A 39 -4.04 11.50 -33.47
N VAL A 40 -4.53 12.24 -34.48
CA VAL A 40 -5.74 13.04 -34.33
C VAL A 40 -6.90 12.04 -34.32
N MET A 41 -7.78 12.13 -33.31
CA MET A 41 -8.91 11.23 -33.16
C MET A 41 -9.70 11.12 -34.49
N PRO A 42 -9.94 9.91 -35.02
CA PRO A 42 -10.89 9.75 -36.12
C PRO A 42 -12.29 10.15 -35.63
N GLU A 43 -13.07 10.77 -36.53
CA GLU A 43 -14.36 11.42 -36.25
C GLU A 43 -15.47 10.53 -35.65
N ASP A 44 -15.25 9.24 -35.39
CA ASP A 44 -16.21 8.43 -34.64
C ASP A 44 -15.57 7.12 -34.15
N PRO A 45 -15.56 6.88 -32.83
CA PRO A 45 -16.42 5.81 -32.34
C PRO A 45 -17.12 6.21 -31.04
N VAL A 46 -18.43 6.49 -31.12
CA VAL A 46 -19.43 6.44 -30.02
C VAL A 46 -18.84 6.56 -28.61
N VAL A 47 -18.29 7.74 -28.33
CA VAL A 47 -18.36 8.39 -27.02
C VAL A 47 -19.47 9.41 -27.22
N ASN A 48 -20.67 9.15 -26.67
CA ASN A 48 -21.86 9.93 -26.98
C ASN A 48 -21.68 11.44 -26.71
N SER A 49 -21.56 12.19 -27.81
CA SER A 49 -22.05 13.56 -28.08
C SER A 49 -21.37 14.80 -27.49
N TYR A 50 -21.16 15.77 -28.42
CA TYR A 50 -20.85 17.21 -28.32
C TYR A 50 -19.35 17.54 -28.15
N GLY A 51 -18.69 18.37 -28.96
CA GLY A 51 -19.13 19.50 -29.79
C GLY A 51 -18.43 20.75 -29.24
N ASP A 52 -17.37 21.19 -29.93
CA ASP A 52 -16.24 22.04 -29.47
C ASP A 52 -15.22 21.35 -28.54
N ILE A 53 -13.97 21.23 -29.03
CA ILE A 53 -12.86 20.52 -28.40
C ILE A 53 -12.24 21.41 -27.32
N ASP A 54 -12.84 21.35 -26.14
CA ASP A 54 -12.16 21.55 -24.86
C ASP A 54 -12.16 20.17 -24.15
N LEU A 55 -10.96 19.59 -23.96
CA LEU A 55 -10.70 18.21 -23.53
C LEU A 55 -10.98 17.99 -22.03
N ASP A 56 -12.20 18.28 -21.61
CA ASP A 56 -12.49 18.54 -20.19
C ASP A 56 -12.59 17.26 -19.34
N THR A 57 -13.02 16.13 -19.89
CA THR A 57 -13.16 14.88 -19.10
C THR A 57 -13.05 13.63 -19.96
N LEU A 58 -12.21 12.67 -19.56
CA LEU A 58 -12.20 11.30 -20.10
C LEU A 58 -12.91 10.33 -19.14
N ASN A 59 -13.89 9.57 -19.61
CA ASN A 59 -14.48 8.44 -18.86
C ASN A 59 -14.22 7.14 -19.63
N ILE A 60 -13.39 6.26 -19.08
CA ILE A 60 -13.11 4.94 -19.67
C ILE A 60 -14.12 3.94 -19.10
N ALA A 61 -14.65 3.05 -19.94
CA ALA A 61 -15.44 1.89 -19.50
C ALA A 61 -16.67 2.24 -18.63
N SER A 62 -17.53 3.14 -19.10
CA SER A 62 -18.81 3.44 -18.42
C SER A 62 -19.87 2.35 -18.58
N THR A 63 -19.77 1.51 -19.62
CA THR A 63 -20.77 0.46 -19.91
C THR A 63 -20.19 -0.87 -20.39
N VAL A 64 -18.93 -0.88 -20.81
CA VAL A 64 -18.20 -2.05 -21.30
C VAL A 64 -16.76 -2.00 -20.80
N THR A 65 -16.12 -3.16 -20.65
CA THR A 65 -14.69 -3.22 -20.32
C THR A 65 -13.85 -2.62 -21.44
N THR A 66 -12.99 -1.66 -21.12
CA THR A 66 -12.17 -0.93 -22.09
C THR A 66 -10.74 -0.82 -21.60
N THR A 67 -9.79 -1.02 -22.53
CA THR A 67 -8.37 -0.79 -22.28
C THR A 67 -7.83 0.27 -23.22
N ILE A 68 -7.21 1.31 -22.65
CA ILE A 68 -6.42 2.30 -23.39
C ILE A 68 -4.94 2.03 -23.16
N ASN A 69 -4.18 1.96 -24.26
CA ASN A 69 -2.72 1.85 -24.22
C ASN A 69 -2.09 3.14 -24.74
N VAL A 70 -1.34 3.82 -23.87
CA VAL A 70 -0.45 4.92 -24.24
C VAL A 70 0.93 4.34 -24.50
N ALA A 71 1.33 4.32 -25.77
CA ALA A 71 2.60 3.77 -26.18
C ALA A 71 3.77 4.70 -25.83
N THR A 72 5.00 4.20 -26.02
CA THR A 72 6.22 5.00 -25.92
C THR A 72 6.11 6.26 -26.77
N GLY A 73 6.32 7.43 -26.17
CA GLY A 73 6.21 8.74 -26.83
C GLY A 73 4.79 9.28 -26.97
N GLY A 74 3.76 8.47 -26.74
CA GLY A 74 2.36 8.90 -26.74
C GLY A 74 2.05 9.86 -25.59
N SER A 75 1.04 10.72 -25.76
CA SER A 75 0.61 11.68 -24.73
C SER A 75 -0.91 11.81 -24.68
N LEU A 76 -1.47 11.88 -23.47
CA LEU A 76 -2.86 12.19 -23.19
C LEU A 76 -2.95 13.36 -22.21
N THR A 77 -3.79 14.34 -22.50
CA THR A 77 -4.05 15.47 -21.59
C THR A 77 -5.55 15.70 -21.45
N PHE A 78 -6.03 15.71 -20.22
CA PHE A 78 -7.45 15.97 -19.89
C PHE A 78 -7.55 16.80 -18.62
N LYS A 79 -8.64 17.54 -18.42
CA LYS A 79 -8.86 18.25 -17.13
C LYS A 79 -9.32 17.31 -16.02
N GLU A 80 -10.17 16.33 -16.34
CA GLU A 80 -10.59 15.22 -15.48
C GLU A 80 -10.38 13.89 -16.20
N MET A 81 -10.06 12.83 -15.46
CA MET A 81 -10.07 11.48 -16.00
C MET A 81 -10.69 10.50 -14.99
N ASN A 82 -11.53 9.60 -15.46
CA ASN A 82 -12.13 8.52 -14.69
C ASN A 82 -11.84 7.18 -15.40
N LEU A 83 -11.05 6.31 -14.77
CA LEU A 83 -10.90 4.91 -15.19
C LEU A 83 -12.05 4.15 -14.54
N THR A 84 -13.13 3.98 -15.30
CA THR A 84 -14.51 3.75 -14.87
C THR A 84 -15.21 4.93 -14.23
N LYS A 85 -16.46 5.09 -14.66
CA LYS A 85 -17.50 5.87 -13.99
C LYS A 85 -18.80 5.15 -14.32
N ASP A 86 -19.31 4.37 -13.38
CA ASP A 86 -20.62 3.72 -13.55
C ASP A 86 -21.70 4.40 -12.71
N ASP A 87 -22.86 4.57 -13.35
CA ASP A 87 -24.08 5.11 -12.77
C ASP A 87 -25.06 3.99 -12.35
N ALA A 88 -24.85 2.72 -12.76
CA ALA A 88 -25.72 1.61 -12.37
C ALA A 88 -25.12 0.20 -12.60
N ALA A 89 -24.77 -0.50 -11.52
CA ALA A 89 -24.72 -1.97 -11.32
C ALA A 89 -24.17 -2.85 -12.47
N LYS A 90 -23.34 -2.31 -13.35
CA LYS A 90 -22.58 -3.09 -14.32
C LYS A 90 -21.16 -3.15 -13.78
N ASP A 91 -20.45 -4.23 -14.05
CA ASP A 91 -19.05 -4.39 -13.66
C ASP A 91 -18.10 -4.11 -14.85
N PRO A 92 -18.15 -2.95 -15.53
CA PRO A 92 -17.16 -2.67 -16.57
C PRO A 92 -15.82 -2.38 -15.90
N THR A 93 -14.73 -2.86 -16.53
CA THR A 93 -13.38 -2.55 -16.08
C THR A 93 -12.74 -1.52 -17.01
N GLY A 94 -12.29 -0.41 -16.44
CA GLY A 94 -11.57 0.65 -17.15
C GLY A 94 -10.08 0.52 -16.90
N THR A 95 -9.31 0.17 -17.93
CA THR A 95 -7.87 -0.02 -17.82
C THR A 95 -7.11 1.03 -18.61
N LEU A 96 -6.12 1.66 -17.99
CA LEU A 96 -5.12 2.50 -18.65
C LEU A 96 -3.72 1.91 -18.44
N VAL A 97 -3.02 1.65 -19.52
CA VAL A 97 -1.62 1.20 -19.50
C VAL A 97 -0.75 2.25 -20.17
N VAL A 98 0.25 2.74 -19.46
CA VAL A 98 1.22 3.73 -19.96
C VAL A 98 2.60 3.07 -20.01
N ASN A 99 3.20 3.07 -21.19
CA ASN A 99 4.43 2.33 -21.48
C ASN A 99 5.57 3.25 -21.94
N GLY A 100 6.81 2.80 -21.71
CA GLY A 100 8.00 3.44 -22.27
C GLY A 100 8.09 4.90 -21.81
N SER A 101 8.20 5.86 -22.73
CA SER A 101 8.18 7.29 -22.44
C SER A 101 6.79 7.95 -22.57
N GLY A 102 5.71 7.15 -22.57
CA GLY A 102 4.34 7.66 -22.67
C GLY A 102 3.96 8.54 -21.48
N GLN A 103 3.09 9.54 -21.73
CA GLN A 103 2.73 10.56 -20.74
C GLN A 103 1.22 10.73 -20.63
N VAL A 104 0.72 10.93 -19.41
CA VAL A 104 -0.66 11.29 -19.14
C VAL A 104 -0.68 12.46 -18.17
N ALA A 105 -1.29 13.58 -18.56
CA ALA A 105 -1.49 14.74 -17.72
C ALA A 105 -2.99 14.93 -17.44
N VAL A 106 -3.34 14.97 -16.16
CA VAL A 106 -4.71 15.22 -15.70
C VAL A 106 -4.73 16.56 -14.97
N GLY A 107 -5.71 17.41 -15.28
CA GLY A 107 -5.86 18.75 -14.71
C GLY A 107 -6.38 18.74 -13.27
N THR A 108 -6.92 19.89 -12.87
CA THR A 108 -7.31 20.19 -11.49
C THR A 108 -8.55 19.44 -11.00
N SER A 109 -9.40 18.97 -11.92
CA SER A 109 -10.56 18.13 -11.57
C SER A 109 -10.14 16.74 -11.10
N GLY A 110 -8.91 16.32 -11.41
CA GLY A 110 -8.28 15.13 -10.85
C GLY A 110 -8.51 13.84 -11.63
N LEU A 111 -7.92 12.77 -11.11
CA LEU A 111 -7.98 11.41 -11.66
C LEU A 111 -8.70 10.51 -10.66
N SER A 112 -9.72 9.79 -11.10
CA SER A 112 -10.34 8.71 -10.32
C SER A 112 -10.11 7.37 -11.00
N ILE A 113 -9.65 6.39 -10.24
CA ILE A 113 -9.40 5.01 -10.69
C ILE A 113 -10.37 4.14 -9.92
N GLY A 114 -11.36 3.55 -10.59
CA GLY A 114 -12.40 2.78 -9.94
C GLY A 114 -13.44 3.65 -9.25
N ARG A 115 -14.13 4.50 -10.02
CA ARG A 115 -15.23 5.34 -9.51
C ARG A 115 -16.57 4.64 -9.73
N GLY A 116 -17.11 4.06 -8.66
CA GLY A 116 -18.35 3.27 -8.67
C GLY A 116 -18.27 1.91 -9.38
N ALA A 117 -17.11 1.54 -9.91
CA ALA A 117 -16.81 0.26 -10.57
C ALA A 117 -15.28 -0.03 -10.50
N THR A 118 -14.76 -0.96 -11.32
CA THR A 118 -13.36 -1.41 -11.26
C THR A 118 -12.44 -0.65 -12.22
N GLY A 119 -11.48 0.11 -11.70
CA GLY A 119 -10.47 0.83 -12.50
C GLY A 119 -9.06 0.31 -12.26
N ILE A 120 -8.25 0.24 -13.32
CA ILE A 120 -6.86 -0.21 -13.26
C ILE A 120 -5.97 0.77 -14.01
N LEU A 121 -4.91 1.23 -13.34
CA LEU A 121 -3.82 1.98 -13.94
C LEU A 121 -2.53 1.16 -13.86
N THR A 122 -1.79 1.05 -14.95
CA THR A 122 -0.48 0.39 -14.97
C THR A 122 0.56 1.31 -15.60
N LEU A 123 1.64 1.60 -14.88
CA LEU A 123 2.80 2.35 -15.37
C LEU A 123 4.00 1.41 -15.51
N ASN A 124 4.57 1.38 -16.72
CA ASN A 124 5.73 0.55 -17.04
C ASN A 124 6.92 1.42 -17.47
N ASN A 125 8.14 0.97 -17.12
CA ASN A 125 9.40 1.52 -17.59
C ASN A 125 9.64 2.99 -17.20
N SER A 126 9.48 3.94 -18.13
CA SER A 126 9.73 5.38 -17.92
C SER A 126 8.45 6.21 -18.08
N ALA A 127 7.28 5.56 -17.95
CA ALA A 127 5.99 6.18 -18.17
C ALA A 127 5.73 7.28 -17.13
N SER A 128 4.96 8.29 -17.49
CA SER A 128 4.62 9.37 -16.55
C SER A 128 3.12 9.64 -16.49
N VAL A 129 2.59 9.71 -15.27
CA VAL A 129 1.23 10.18 -14.99
C VAL A 129 1.32 11.33 -13.99
N THR A 130 0.83 12.50 -14.38
CA THR A 130 0.78 13.70 -13.54
C THR A 130 -0.67 14.11 -13.33
N VAL A 131 -1.07 14.27 -12.08
CA VAL A 131 -2.41 14.68 -11.67
C VAL A 131 -2.30 16.03 -10.96
N ASN A 132 -2.71 17.11 -11.63
CA ASN A 132 -2.67 18.47 -11.10
C ASN A 132 -3.83 18.78 -10.13
N GLY A 133 -4.37 17.74 -9.48
CA GLY A 133 -5.53 17.78 -8.61
C GLY A 133 -5.58 16.54 -7.72
N THR A 134 -6.77 16.16 -7.30
CA THR A 134 -6.97 14.98 -6.45
C THR A 134 -6.80 13.68 -7.23
N LEU A 135 -6.07 12.74 -6.66
CA LEU A 135 -6.07 11.34 -7.08
C LEU A 135 -6.99 10.52 -6.17
N ASN A 136 -7.93 9.78 -6.74
CA ASN A 136 -8.71 8.78 -6.03
C ASN A 136 -8.43 7.39 -6.60
N VAL A 137 -8.18 6.42 -5.75
CA VAL A 137 -8.08 5.00 -6.10
C VAL A 137 -9.11 4.26 -5.26
N GLY A 138 -10.16 3.75 -5.91
CA GLY A 138 -11.37 3.26 -5.27
C GLY A 138 -12.19 4.43 -4.72
N ARG A 139 -13.24 4.84 -5.44
CA ARG A 139 -14.10 5.95 -5.02
C ARG A 139 -15.56 5.56 -5.15
N ALA A 140 -16.36 5.83 -4.13
CA ALA A 140 -17.79 5.62 -4.21
C ALA A 140 -18.43 6.59 -5.22
N TYR A 141 -19.47 6.11 -5.89
CA TYR A 141 -20.35 6.95 -6.70
C TYR A 141 -21.79 6.41 -6.63
N ALA A 142 -22.40 6.00 -7.74
CA ALA A 142 -23.67 5.27 -7.71
C ALA A 142 -23.51 3.82 -7.18
N GLY A 143 -22.26 3.31 -7.14
CA GLY A 143 -21.90 2.01 -6.59
C GLY A 143 -20.58 2.04 -5.80
N VAL A 144 -20.10 0.84 -5.45
CA VAL A 144 -18.83 0.61 -4.75
C VAL A 144 -17.67 0.67 -5.76
N GLY A 145 -16.68 1.51 -5.49
CA GLY A 145 -15.50 1.66 -6.34
C GLY A 145 -14.36 0.74 -5.94
N SER A 146 -13.69 0.12 -6.91
CA SER A 146 -12.46 -0.65 -6.71
C SER A 146 -11.38 -0.13 -7.65
N GLY A 147 -10.30 0.42 -7.10
CA GLY A 147 -9.19 0.98 -7.87
C GLY A 147 -7.89 0.24 -7.61
N THR A 148 -7.10 0.03 -8.66
CA THR A 148 -5.74 -0.52 -8.54
C THR A 148 -4.75 0.26 -9.38
N VAL A 149 -3.58 0.56 -8.80
CA VAL A 149 -2.43 1.12 -9.49
C VAL A 149 -1.26 0.14 -9.41
N ASN A 150 -0.71 -0.24 -10.57
CA ASN A 150 0.51 -1.04 -10.68
C ASN A 150 1.66 -0.14 -11.14
N MET A 151 2.65 0.04 -10.27
CA MET A 151 3.85 0.85 -10.51
C MET A 151 5.06 -0.07 -10.71
N ASN A 152 5.34 -0.42 -11.98
CA ASN A 152 6.51 -1.24 -12.35
C ASN A 152 7.74 -0.39 -12.71
N GLY A 153 7.55 0.93 -12.84
CA GLY A 153 8.55 1.91 -13.22
C GLY A 153 7.92 3.29 -13.38
N GLY A 154 8.66 4.26 -13.90
CA GLY A 154 8.14 5.56 -14.30
C GLY A 154 7.86 6.49 -13.12
N SER A 155 6.93 7.42 -13.30
CA SER A 155 6.51 8.38 -12.28
C SER A 155 5.00 8.56 -12.20
N LEU A 156 4.45 8.53 -10.99
CA LEU A 156 3.09 8.97 -10.68
C LEU A 156 3.18 10.15 -9.71
N SER A 157 2.62 11.29 -10.08
CA SER A 157 2.57 12.45 -9.18
C SER A 157 1.14 13.01 -9.07
N ALA A 158 0.74 13.40 -7.86
CA ALA A 158 -0.51 14.13 -7.65
C ALA A 158 -0.28 15.35 -6.76
N THR A 159 -0.75 16.53 -7.21
CA THR A 159 -0.52 17.80 -6.51
C THR A 159 -1.62 18.16 -5.51
N GLY A 160 -2.80 17.55 -5.61
CA GLY A 160 -3.87 17.63 -4.62
C GLY A 160 -3.84 16.44 -3.65
N SER A 161 -4.72 16.48 -2.64
CA SER A 161 -4.88 15.36 -1.71
C SER A 161 -5.19 14.07 -2.47
N SER A 162 -4.61 12.97 -2.03
CA SER A 162 -4.76 11.65 -2.63
C SER A 162 -5.44 10.69 -1.67
N TYR A 163 -6.26 9.78 -2.21
CA TYR A 163 -7.10 8.88 -1.41
C TYR A 163 -7.06 7.46 -1.96
N LEU A 164 -6.82 6.47 -1.10
CA LEU A 164 -7.11 5.05 -1.33
C LEU A 164 -8.35 4.65 -0.51
N GLY A 165 -9.36 4.12 -1.17
CA GLY A 165 -10.63 3.79 -0.53
C GLY A 165 -11.39 5.05 -0.09
N ASN A 166 -11.83 5.85 -1.06
CA ASN A 166 -12.59 7.09 -0.86
C ASN A 166 -14.10 6.89 -1.02
N GLY A 167 -14.69 6.12 -0.12
CA GLY A 167 -16.11 5.80 -0.11
C GLY A 167 -16.39 4.54 0.70
N ALA A 168 -17.63 4.40 1.17
CA ALA A 168 -18.02 3.22 1.94
C ALA A 168 -17.79 1.94 1.11
N ASP A 169 -17.24 0.92 1.74
CA ASP A 169 -16.95 -0.40 1.18
C ASP A 169 -16.04 -0.39 -0.08
N CYS A 170 -15.41 0.75 -0.39
CA CYS A 170 -14.56 0.90 -1.56
C CYS A 170 -13.16 0.35 -1.29
N PHE A 171 -12.53 -0.20 -2.33
CA PHE A 171 -11.16 -0.70 -2.27
C PHE A 171 -10.20 0.19 -3.07
N GLY A 172 -9.08 0.58 -2.46
CA GLY A 172 -7.99 1.28 -3.14
C GLY A 172 -6.63 0.61 -2.93
N GLY A 173 -6.01 0.14 -4.01
CA GLY A 173 -4.71 -0.54 -3.97
C GLY A 173 -3.63 0.18 -4.80
N ILE A 174 -2.42 0.31 -4.25
CA ILE A 174 -1.20 0.66 -5.00
C ILE A 174 -0.13 -0.40 -4.76
N TYR A 175 0.42 -0.97 -5.85
CA TYR A 175 1.47 -1.98 -5.82
C TYR A 175 2.70 -1.46 -6.57
N GLN A 176 3.77 -1.18 -5.83
CA GLN A 176 4.97 -0.53 -6.33
C GLN A 176 6.19 -1.44 -6.22
N THR A 177 6.72 -1.83 -7.37
CA THR A 177 7.96 -2.60 -7.50
C THR A 177 9.12 -1.75 -8.04
N GLY A 178 8.82 -0.57 -8.59
CA GLY A 178 9.81 0.39 -9.08
C GLY A 178 9.19 1.77 -9.35
N GLY A 179 9.99 2.69 -9.89
CA GLY A 179 9.55 4.06 -10.22
C GLY A 179 9.40 4.99 -9.02
N ALA A 180 8.88 6.19 -9.26
CA ALA A 180 8.69 7.23 -8.25
C ALA A 180 7.21 7.60 -8.10
N VAL A 181 6.70 7.56 -6.88
CA VAL A 181 5.37 8.03 -6.50
C VAL A 181 5.52 9.26 -5.60
N SER A 182 4.80 10.34 -5.93
CA SER A 182 4.81 11.57 -5.15
C SER A 182 3.40 12.10 -4.94
N PHE A 183 3.03 12.30 -3.67
CA PHE A 183 1.76 12.92 -3.29
C PHE A 183 2.02 14.21 -2.52
N THR A 184 1.45 15.30 -3.02
CA THR A 184 1.55 16.60 -2.37
C THR A 184 0.41 16.79 -1.37
N GLY A 185 0.73 17.26 -0.16
CA GLY A 185 -0.26 17.56 0.86
C GLY A 185 -0.69 16.31 1.62
N PHE A 186 -1.94 15.87 1.46
CA PHE A 186 -2.45 14.75 2.24
C PHE A 186 -2.54 13.48 1.42
N PHE A 187 -2.05 12.37 1.98
CA PHE A 187 -2.32 11.04 1.46
C PHE A 187 -3.10 10.21 2.49
N TYR A 188 -4.31 9.80 2.12
CA TYR A 188 -5.22 9.09 2.99
C TYR A 188 -5.45 7.65 2.50
N MET A 189 -5.29 6.68 3.39
CA MET A 189 -5.64 5.29 3.16
C MET A 189 -6.80 4.91 4.09
N GLY A 190 -7.87 4.34 3.54
CA GLY A 190 -9.09 4.00 4.29
C GLY A 190 -9.81 5.27 4.75
N ASN A 191 -10.26 6.10 3.79
CA ASN A 191 -10.82 7.42 4.08
C ASN A 191 -12.31 7.40 4.45
N ALA A 192 -12.99 6.26 4.35
CA ALA A 192 -14.40 6.12 4.70
C ALA A 192 -14.66 4.84 5.48
N THR A 193 -15.78 4.77 6.19
CA THR A 193 -16.19 3.57 6.94
C THR A 193 -16.31 2.36 6.01
N GLY A 194 -15.75 1.22 6.40
CA GLY A 194 -15.75 -0.01 5.58
C GLY A 194 -14.84 0.05 4.37
N ALA A 195 -14.15 1.18 4.12
CA ALA A 195 -13.19 1.25 3.04
C ALA A 195 -11.95 0.39 3.35
N ASP A 196 -11.48 -0.31 2.33
CA ASP A 196 -10.25 -1.09 2.38
C ASP A 196 -9.17 -0.42 1.53
N ALA A 197 -7.96 -0.31 2.08
CA ALA A 197 -6.85 0.31 1.39
C ALA A 197 -5.55 -0.47 1.57
N GLU A 198 -4.79 -0.62 0.49
CA GLU A 198 -3.49 -1.28 0.51
C GLU A 198 -2.47 -0.47 -0.27
N TYR A 199 -1.31 -0.23 0.32
CA TYR A 199 -0.12 0.23 -0.39
C TYR A 199 1.01 -0.75 -0.12
N VAL A 200 1.49 -1.44 -1.16
CA VAL A 200 2.63 -2.34 -1.07
C VAL A 200 3.80 -1.76 -1.84
N ILE A 201 4.96 -1.62 -1.19
CA ILE A 201 6.19 -1.18 -1.81
C ILE A 201 7.31 -2.20 -1.59
N SER A 202 7.91 -2.65 -2.69
CA SER A 202 9.09 -3.53 -2.70
C SER A 202 10.26 -2.96 -3.50
N GLY A 203 10.11 -1.77 -4.08
CA GLY A 203 11.15 -1.06 -4.82
C GLY A 203 10.67 0.33 -5.26
N GLY A 204 11.61 1.19 -5.66
CA GLY A 204 11.30 2.57 -6.08
C GLY A 204 11.20 3.56 -4.92
N SER A 205 10.49 4.67 -5.10
CA SER A 205 10.32 5.69 -4.06
C SER A 205 8.86 6.12 -3.86
N LEU A 206 8.46 6.30 -2.60
CA LEU A 206 7.22 6.96 -2.20
C LEU A 206 7.58 8.23 -1.42
N ASN A 207 7.11 9.38 -1.89
CA ASN A 207 7.36 10.67 -1.25
C ASN A 207 6.04 11.39 -0.95
N ILE A 208 5.82 11.76 0.31
CA ILE A 208 4.72 12.66 0.69
C ILE A 208 5.30 14.05 0.89
N VAL A 209 5.00 14.94 -0.03
CA VAL A 209 5.72 16.21 -0.20
C VAL A 209 4.86 17.38 0.30
N LYS A 210 5.52 18.40 0.85
CA LYS A 210 4.83 19.65 1.21
C LYS A 210 4.41 20.40 -0.06
N PRO A 211 3.20 20.97 -0.12
CA PRO A 211 2.80 21.89 -1.20
C PRO A 211 3.72 23.11 -1.32
N ASN A 212 4.33 23.54 -0.21
CA ASN A 212 5.31 24.60 -0.12
C ASN A 212 6.05 24.51 1.22
N GLU A 213 7.17 25.21 1.36
CA GLU A 213 8.05 25.11 2.54
C GLU A 213 7.38 25.42 3.88
N THR A 214 6.42 26.34 3.88
CA THR A 214 5.69 26.74 5.10
C THR A 214 4.51 25.82 5.42
N SER A 215 4.11 24.97 4.48
CA SER A 215 2.94 24.11 4.65
C SER A 215 3.14 23.08 5.75
N THR A 216 2.13 22.97 6.61
CA THR A 216 1.98 21.88 7.57
C THR A 216 1.36 20.64 6.95
N ASN A 217 0.93 20.70 5.70
CA ASN A 217 0.28 19.59 5.02
C ASN A 217 1.36 18.77 4.29
N ALA A 218 1.69 17.58 4.77
CA ALA A 218 2.47 16.56 4.04
C ALA A 218 2.33 15.21 4.79
N HIS A 219 1.09 14.84 5.10
CA HIS A 219 0.79 13.77 6.04
C HIS A 219 0.37 12.50 5.32
N LEU A 220 0.85 11.37 5.83
CA LEU A 220 0.37 10.04 5.45
C LEU A 220 -0.53 9.50 6.56
N TYR A 221 -1.79 9.22 6.23
CA TYR A 221 -2.74 8.57 7.13
C TYR A 221 -2.98 7.14 6.70
N VAL A 222 -2.76 6.19 7.61
CA VAL A 222 -3.09 4.78 7.44
C VAL A 222 -4.28 4.46 8.34
N GLY A 223 -5.47 4.32 7.76
CA GLY A 223 -6.72 4.00 8.48
C GLY A 223 -7.48 5.24 8.96
N ARG A 224 -7.48 6.34 8.17
CA ARG A 224 -7.87 7.70 8.62
C ARG A 224 -9.21 7.75 9.37
N THR A 225 -10.21 7.03 8.90
CA THR A 225 -11.58 7.14 9.43
C THR A 225 -11.77 6.22 10.63
N ALA A 226 -12.23 6.79 11.75
CA ALA A 226 -12.64 6.02 12.91
C ALA A 226 -13.82 5.10 12.52
N GLY A 227 -13.64 3.78 12.65
CA GLY A 227 -14.64 2.77 12.30
C GLY A 227 -13.97 1.49 11.79
N ASP A 228 -14.71 0.71 11.00
CA ASP A 228 -14.28 -0.58 10.44
C ASP A 228 -13.43 -0.46 9.16
N ALA A 229 -12.86 0.72 8.87
CA ALA A 229 -11.98 0.88 7.72
C ALA A 229 -10.68 0.09 7.96
N THR A 230 -10.21 -0.65 6.95
CA THR A 230 -8.92 -1.35 7.05
C THR A 230 -7.93 -0.73 6.09
N ALA A 231 -6.74 -0.41 6.59
CA ALA A 231 -5.69 0.16 5.75
C ALA A 231 -4.34 -0.47 6.08
N GLN A 232 -3.62 -0.92 5.07
CA GLN A 232 -2.29 -1.50 5.23
C GLN A 232 -1.26 -0.76 4.37
N LEU A 233 -0.23 -0.22 5.02
CA LEU A 233 1.02 0.14 4.35
C LEU A 233 2.02 -0.99 4.56
N LYS A 234 2.47 -1.62 3.49
CA LYS A 234 3.37 -2.78 3.51
C LYS A 234 4.68 -2.49 2.81
N ILE A 235 5.78 -2.73 3.51
CA ILE A 235 7.15 -2.56 3.02
C ILE A 235 7.81 -3.93 2.94
N ILE A 236 8.38 -4.25 1.79
CA ILE A 236 9.03 -5.53 1.52
C ILE A 236 10.48 -5.28 1.13
N GLY A 237 11.41 -5.84 1.91
CA GLY A 237 12.83 -5.73 1.62
C GLY A 237 13.36 -4.30 1.71
N SER A 238 14.57 -4.08 1.19
CA SER A 238 15.28 -2.81 1.33
C SER A 238 15.45 -2.00 0.03
N ALA A 239 14.82 -2.41 -1.07
CA ALA A 239 15.01 -1.79 -2.38
C ALA A 239 14.19 -0.50 -2.59
N ALA A 240 13.37 -0.12 -1.60
CA ALA A 240 12.51 1.04 -1.66
C ALA A 240 13.05 2.22 -0.83
N THR A 241 12.55 3.42 -1.11
CA THR A 241 12.63 4.57 -0.21
C THR A 241 11.23 5.09 0.11
N VAL A 242 11.00 5.45 1.39
CA VAL A 242 9.73 6.02 1.83
C VAL A 242 10.00 7.26 2.69
N ASP A 243 9.59 8.42 2.19
CA ASP A 243 9.75 9.71 2.88
C ASP A 243 8.40 10.39 3.07
N VAL A 244 8.15 10.85 4.30
CA VAL A 244 6.95 11.58 4.69
C VAL A 244 7.37 12.93 5.26
N ALA A 245 7.26 13.99 4.48
CA ALA A 245 7.82 15.30 4.85
C ALA A 245 7.20 15.92 6.12
N ARG A 246 6.04 15.43 6.57
CA ARG A 246 5.44 15.75 7.88
C ARG A 246 5.22 14.49 8.70
N SER A 247 3.99 14.19 9.11
CA SER A 247 3.74 13.10 10.03
C SER A 247 3.21 11.86 9.32
N LEU A 248 3.70 10.70 9.73
CA LEU A 248 3.05 9.41 9.53
C LEU A 248 2.03 9.22 10.66
N LEU A 249 0.76 9.04 10.32
CA LEU A 249 -0.31 8.79 11.29
C LEU A 249 -0.90 7.42 11.03
N LEU A 250 -0.77 6.51 12.00
CA LEU A 250 -1.52 5.26 11.99
C LEU A 250 -2.76 5.49 12.83
N CYS A 251 -3.91 5.42 12.19
CA CYS A 251 -5.23 5.62 12.77
C CYS A 251 -5.88 4.25 13.09
N PRO A 252 -7.00 4.19 13.85
CA PRO A 252 -7.65 2.91 14.17
C PRO A 252 -7.98 2.11 12.89
N GLY A 253 -7.66 0.81 12.86
CA GLY A 253 -7.78 -0.02 11.66
C GLY A 253 -6.59 0.07 10.69
N GLY A 254 -5.63 0.94 10.99
CA GLY A 254 -4.36 1.05 10.27
C GLY A 254 -3.34 -0.01 10.70
N THR A 255 -2.74 -0.66 9.72
CA THR A 255 -1.64 -1.62 9.88
C THR A 255 -0.42 -1.14 9.13
N LEU A 256 0.73 -1.15 9.80
CA LEU A 256 2.03 -1.02 9.16
C LEU A 256 2.67 -2.40 9.13
N ALA A 257 3.01 -2.89 7.95
CA ALA A 257 3.57 -4.22 7.75
C ALA A 257 4.98 -4.13 7.19
N TYR A 258 5.91 -4.87 7.80
CA TYR A 258 7.27 -5.04 7.31
C TYR A 258 7.55 -6.51 7.01
N VAL A 259 8.15 -6.77 5.86
CA VAL A 259 8.61 -8.08 5.44
C VAL A 259 10.11 -8.00 5.22
N MET A 260 10.90 -8.48 6.19
CA MET A 260 12.37 -8.48 6.06
C MET A 260 12.83 -9.57 5.11
N ASP A 261 13.70 -9.22 4.17
CA ASP A 261 14.27 -10.13 3.17
C ASP A 261 15.75 -10.47 3.46
N ASP A 262 16.38 -11.22 2.56
CA ASP A 262 17.78 -11.63 2.63
C ASP A 262 18.76 -10.60 2.03
N SER A 263 18.30 -9.40 1.70
CA SER A 263 19.16 -8.32 1.23
C SER A 263 20.08 -7.82 2.35
N THR A 264 21.17 -7.13 1.99
CA THR A 264 22.15 -6.63 2.98
C THR A 264 21.55 -5.72 4.04
N ASN A 265 20.53 -4.92 3.69
CA ASN A 265 19.87 -4.01 4.62
C ASN A 265 18.57 -4.61 5.19
N HIS A 266 18.08 -5.72 4.64
CA HIS A 266 16.89 -6.50 5.01
C HIS A 266 15.54 -5.78 4.91
N ILE A 267 15.48 -4.48 5.17
CA ILE A 267 14.24 -3.71 5.19
C ILE A 267 14.46 -2.23 4.89
N THR A 268 13.48 -1.59 4.27
CA THR A 268 13.43 -0.13 4.10
C THR A 268 12.86 0.53 5.36
N THR A 269 13.57 1.53 5.88
CA THR A 269 13.10 2.42 6.96
C THR A 269 12.23 3.53 6.39
N ILE A 270 11.08 3.82 7.02
CA ILE A 270 10.30 5.04 6.73
C ILE A 270 10.97 6.23 7.38
N THR A 271 11.22 7.28 6.62
CA THR A 271 11.66 8.57 7.18
C THR A 271 10.46 9.51 7.28
N ALA A 272 10.28 10.16 8.43
CA ALA A 272 9.24 11.16 8.63
C ALA A 272 9.71 12.35 9.46
N TYR A 273 8.99 13.47 9.43
CA TYR A 273 9.22 14.51 10.45
C TYR A 273 8.76 14.04 11.83
N GLY A 274 7.59 13.42 11.91
CA GLY A 274 7.02 12.90 13.16
C GLY A 274 6.10 11.70 12.94
N THR A 275 5.60 11.13 14.03
CA THR A 275 4.64 10.01 13.98
C THR A 275 3.54 10.18 15.02
N THR A 276 2.39 9.56 14.78
CA THR A 276 1.32 9.40 15.78
C THR A 276 0.66 8.05 15.62
N PHE A 277 0.60 7.29 16.71
CA PHE A 277 -0.15 6.04 16.80
C PHE A 277 -1.45 6.31 17.56
N TYR A 278 -2.59 6.08 16.92
CA TYR A 278 -3.89 6.08 17.58
C TYR A 278 -4.22 4.68 18.11
N ALA A 279 -5.15 4.58 19.06
CA ALA A 279 -5.55 3.29 19.63
C ALA A 279 -6.12 2.38 18.53
N GLY A 280 -5.80 1.09 18.59
CA GLY A 280 -6.24 0.10 17.59
C GLY A 280 -5.37 0.07 16.33
N THR A 281 -4.12 0.52 16.41
CA THR A 281 -3.14 0.40 15.32
C THR A 281 -2.28 -0.84 15.48
N LEU A 282 -1.89 -1.42 14.34
CA LEU A 282 -1.15 -2.67 14.29
C LEU A 282 0.20 -2.50 13.59
N LEU A 283 1.20 -3.20 14.13
CA LEU A 283 2.49 -3.44 13.49
C LEU A 283 2.62 -4.93 13.19
N ASP A 284 2.78 -5.26 11.91
CA ASP A 284 3.00 -6.63 11.43
C ASP A 284 4.46 -6.79 11.01
N LEU A 285 5.12 -7.84 11.52
CA LEU A 285 6.52 -8.13 11.25
C LEU A 285 6.64 -9.58 10.77
N SER A 286 7.17 -9.74 9.57
CA SER A 286 7.33 -11.05 8.95
C SER A 286 8.69 -11.16 8.24
N LEU A 287 9.06 -12.40 7.94
CA LEU A 287 10.33 -12.75 7.29
C LEU A 287 10.06 -13.36 5.92
N LEU A 288 10.93 -13.08 4.95
CA LEU A 288 10.90 -13.63 3.60
C LEU A 288 12.25 -14.26 3.26
N GLY A 289 12.32 -15.59 3.32
CA GLY A 289 13.52 -16.34 2.89
C GLY A 289 14.76 -16.16 3.78
N PHE A 290 14.63 -15.44 4.90
CA PHE A 290 15.72 -15.04 5.78
C PHE A 290 15.38 -15.35 7.23
N THR A 291 16.38 -15.70 8.03
CA THR A 291 16.26 -15.83 9.50
C THR A 291 17.30 -14.92 10.15
N PRO A 292 16.86 -13.87 10.87
CA PRO A 292 17.78 -12.99 11.57
C PRO A 292 18.58 -13.72 12.66
N SER A 293 19.76 -13.20 12.97
CA SER A 293 20.48 -13.62 14.17
C SER A 293 19.78 -13.13 15.42
N ASP A 294 19.92 -13.85 16.54
CA ASP A 294 19.40 -13.39 17.84
C ASP A 294 19.94 -12.00 18.18
N GLY A 295 19.06 -11.09 18.58
CA GLY A 295 19.41 -9.70 18.88
C GLY A 295 19.67 -8.81 17.67
N GLN A 296 19.47 -9.28 16.43
CA GLN A 296 19.58 -8.44 15.24
C GLN A 296 18.50 -7.36 15.26
N VAL A 297 18.91 -6.11 15.05
CA VAL A 297 18.05 -4.92 15.12
C VAL A 297 17.77 -4.37 13.73
N PHE A 298 16.52 -3.98 13.49
CA PHE A 298 16.04 -3.38 12.25
C PHE A 298 15.36 -2.04 12.54
N ASP A 299 15.75 -1.00 11.82
CA ASP A 299 15.12 0.31 11.92
C ASP A 299 13.87 0.37 11.02
N LEU A 300 12.71 0.55 11.64
CA LEU A 300 11.42 0.55 10.94
C LEU A 300 11.00 1.97 10.52
N ILE A 301 11.08 2.91 11.45
CA ILE A 301 10.69 4.31 11.25
C ILE A 301 11.74 5.20 11.92
N THR A 302 12.22 6.22 11.22
CA THR A 302 13.05 7.29 11.78
C THR A 302 12.31 8.62 11.69
N VAL A 303 12.29 9.38 12.79
CA VAL A 303 11.65 10.69 12.87
C VAL A 303 12.60 11.81 13.27
N THR A 304 12.28 13.04 12.85
CA THR A 304 13.04 14.23 13.24
C THR A 304 12.57 14.82 14.59
N SER A 305 11.27 14.77 14.87
CA SER A 305 10.62 15.45 16.01
C SER A 305 10.55 14.65 17.31
N SER A 306 11.15 13.44 17.34
CA SER A 306 10.99 12.40 18.37
C SER A 306 9.60 11.72 18.44
N PHE A 307 9.59 10.48 18.93
CA PHE A 307 8.41 9.68 19.27
C PHE A 307 7.90 10.04 20.67
N ALA A 308 6.58 10.07 20.86
CA ALA A 308 5.98 10.33 22.17
C ALA A 308 5.97 9.08 23.07
N ASN A 309 5.47 7.94 22.55
CA ASN A 309 5.49 6.60 23.15
C ASN A 309 4.84 5.60 22.15
N LEU A 310 4.75 4.33 22.55
CA LEU A 310 4.14 3.22 21.81
C LEU A 310 2.83 2.72 22.42
N ALA A 311 2.20 3.46 23.35
CA ALA A 311 1.06 2.97 24.15
C ALA A 311 -0.17 2.58 23.31
N ASN A 312 -0.27 3.11 22.09
CA ASN A 312 -1.38 2.88 21.18
C ASN A 312 -1.06 1.89 20.05
N LEU A 313 0.18 1.39 20.00
CA LEU A 313 0.65 0.45 19.00
C LEU A 313 0.60 -0.98 19.55
N SER A 314 0.11 -1.92 18.75
CA SER A 314 0.10 -3.35 19.10
C SER A 314 0.81 -4.17 18.02
N LEU A 315 1.42 -5.29 18.41
CA LEU A 315 2.01 -6.23 17.46
C LEU A 315 0.94 -7.20 16.96
N VAL A 316 0.89 -7.46 15.66
CA VAL A 316 -0.01 -8.48 15.13
C VAL A 316 0.29 -9.82 15.80
N GLY A 317 -0.77 -10.48 16.25
CA GLY A 317 -0.68 -11.79 16.85
C GLY A 317 -0.47 -11.81 18.35
N TRP A 318 -0.33 -10.68 19.07
CA TRP A 318 -0.26 -10.64 20.55
C TRP A 318 -0.73 -9.29 21.15
N ASP A 319 -1.14 -9.32 22.41
CA ASP A 319 -1.53 -8.13 23.17
C ASP A 319 -0.29 -7.49 23.83
N SER A 320 -0.27 -6.15 23.88
CA SER A 320 0.82 -5.37 24.49
C SER A 320 1.12 -5.86 25.92
N LEU A 321 2.39 -5.86 26.34
CA LEU A 321 2.73 -6.06 27.76
C LEU A 321 2.17 -4.86 28.53
N ALA A 322 1.05 -5.07 29.23
CA ALA A 322 0.39 -4.05 30.02
C ALA A 322 1.41 -3.32 30.93
N GLY A 323 1.56 -2.01 30.70
CA GLY A 323 2.37 -1.12 31.55
C GLY A 323 3.74 -0.68 30.99
N ASN A 324 4.21 -1.18 29.83
CA ASN A 324 5.41 -0.64 29.19
C ASN A 324 5.06 0.19 27.94
N THR A 325 5.02 1.51 28.09
CA THR A 325 4.66 2.42 27.00
C THR A 325 5.75 2.55 25.93
N ASN A 326 6.96 2.01 26.14
CA ASN A 326 8.09 2.21 25.22
C ASN A 326 8.62 0.91 24.62
N LYS A 327 8.03 -0.24 24.98
CA LYS A 327 8.40 -1.55 24.44
C LYS A 327 7.20 -2.46 24.23
N LEU A 328 7.19 -3.15 23.10
CA LEU A 328 6.24 -4.21 22.75
C LEU A 328 7.04 -5.50 22.52
N LYS A 329 6.47 -6.67 22.82
CA LYS A 329 7.18 -7.94 22.62
C LYS A 329 6.20 -9.07 22.28
N ASN A 330 6.59 -9.92 21.34
CA ASN A 330 5.96 -11.21 21.09
C ASN A 330 7.03 -12.33 21.16
N ALA A 331 6.68 -13.54 20.67
CA ALA A 331 7.60 -14.68 20.70
C ALA A 331 8.89 -14.46 19.87
N GLN A 332 8.83 -13.68 18.80
CA GLN A 332 9.93 -13.53 17.82
C GLN A 332 10.51 -12.11 17.76
N TRP A 333 9.80 -11.12 18.28
CA TRP A 333 10.14 -9.70 18.13
C TRP A 333 10.00 -8.94 19.43
N GLU A 334 10.99 -8.11 19.73
CA GLU A 334 10.85 -6.97 20.64
C GLU A 334 10.87 -5.69 19.80
N VAL A 335 9.91 -4.80 20.02
CA VAL A 335 9.86 -3.48 19.38
C VAL A 335 10.05 -2.42 20.44
N ALA A 336 10.98 -1.51 20.21
CA ALA A 336 11.34 -0.47 21.16
C ALA A 336 11.72 0.83 20.44
N LEU A 337 11.70 1.93 21.19
CA LEU A 337 12.29 3.18 20.74
C LEU A 337 13.81 3.16 21.00
N SER A 338 14.57 3.78 20.09
CA SER A 338 15.97 4.11 20.30
C SER A 338 16.16 5.02 21.53
N THR A 339 17.39 5.11 22.04
CA THR A 339 17.71 5.89 23.24
C THR A 339 17.42 7.39 23.10
N ASP A 340 17.52 7.94 21.89
CA ASP A 340 17.15 9.32 21.56
C ASP A 340 15.66 9.49 21.21
N SER A 341 14.88 8.40 21.26
CA SER A 341 13.47 8.36 20.89
C SER A 341 13.21 8.87 19.47
N LYS A 342 14.15 8.67 18.54
CA LYS A 342 13.99 9.07 17.13
C LYS A 342 13.81 7.91 16.15
N THR A 343 14.03 6.68 16.59
CA THR A 343 13.89 5.50 15.73
C THR A 343 13.04 4.45 16.41
N LEU A 344 12.07 3.90 15.69
CA LEU A 344 11.36 2.68 16.06
C LEU A 344 12.15 1.49 15.55
N GLN A 345 12.56 0.61 16.47
CA GLN A 345 13.42 -0.52 16.18
C GLN A 345 12.70 -1.84 16.48
N ALA A 346 12.89 -2.84 15.62
CA ALA A 346 12.51 -4.22 15.88
C ALA A 346 13.78 -5.06 16.09
N THR A 347 13.84 -5.75 17.22
CA THR A 347 14.90 -6.69 17.58
C THR A 347 14.36 -8.10 17.47
N TYR A 348 15.04 -8.93 16.67
CA TYR A 348 14.71 -10.34 16.55
C TYR A 348 15.10 -11.10 17.82
N ILE A 349 14.21 -11.99 18.27
CA ILE A 349 14.41 -12.87 19.41
C ILE A 349 14.41 -14.30 18.87
N ALA A 350 15.57 -14.96 18.92
CA ALA A 350 15.63 -16.35 18.56
C ALA A 350 14.81 -17.17 19.56
N VAL A 351 13.77 -17.85 19.06
CA VAL A 351 13.04 -18.84 19.85
C VAL A 351 13.92 -20.10 19.90
N PRO A 352 14.38 -20.55 21.08
CA PRO A 352 15.16 -21.77 21.17
C PRO A 352 14.36 -22.92 20.57
N GLU A 353 14.95 -23.64 19.62
CA GLU A 353 14.29 -24.78 19.01
C GLU A 353 13.91 -25.80 20.11
N PRO A 354 12.68 -26.35 20.09
CA PRO A 354 12.23 -27.34 21.07
C PRO A 354 13.18 -28.56 21.17
N ALA A 355 13.84 -28.91 20.06
CA ALA A 355 14.81 -30.00 20.00
C ALA A 355 16.08 -29.73 20.82
N THR A 356 16.58 -28.49 20.84
CA THR A 356 17.75 -28.10 21.63
C THR A 356 17.46 -28.18 23.13
N MET A 357 16.24 -27.79 23.54
CA MET A 357 15.77 -27.91 24.92
C MET A 357 15.57 -29.37 25.34
N ALA A 358 15.01 -30.20 24.45
CA ALA A 358 14.85 -31.63 24.70
C ALA A 358 16.20 -32.37 24.79
N LEU A 359 17.17 -32.00 23.96
CA LEU A 359 18.51 -32.60 23.97
C LEU A 359 19.32 -32.20 25.21
N LEU A 360 19.19 -30.96 25.69
CA LEU A 360 19.76 -30.53 26.98
C LEU A 360 19.11 -31.28 28.15
N GLY A 361 17.79 -31.48 28.11
CA GLY A 361 17.07 -32.31 29.09
C GLY A 361 17.53 -33.76 29.11
N LEU A 362 17.66 -34.39 27.93
CA LEU A 362 18.13 -35.77 27.78
C LEU A 362 19.61 -35.93 28.16
N GLY A 363 20.46 -34.95 27.87
CA GLY A 363 21.87 -34.93 28.26
C GLY A 363 22.06 -34.92 29.78
N LEU A 364 21.24 -34.14 30.50
CA LEU A 364 21.25 -34.11 31.97
C LEU A 364 20.75 -35.43 32.59
N VAL A 365 19.70 -36.03 32.03
CA VAL A 365 19.22 -37.35 32.49
C VAL A 365 20.26 -38.44 32.23
N GLY A 366 20.95 -38.40 31.09
CA GLY A 366 22.06 -39.32 30.78
C GLY A 366 23.24 -39.19 31.74
N LEU A 367 23.58 -37.97 32.16
CA LEU A 367 24.64 -37.71 33.16
C LEU A 367 24.27 -38.20 34.56
N VAL A 368 23.01 -38.00 34.98
CA VAL A 368 22.52 -38.51 36.27
C VAL A 368 22.45 -40.04 36.28
N ALA A 369 22.06 -40.66 35.16
CA ALA A 369 22.05 -42.12 35.02
C ALA A 369 23.47 -42.73 35.05
N ARG A 370 24.48 -42.03 34.51
CA ARG A 370 25.88 -42.50 34.51
C ARG A 370 26.56 -42.43 35.87
N LYS A 371 26.18 -41.48 36.75
CA LYS A 371 26.76 -41.35 38.10
C LYS A 371 26.23 -42.39 39.11
N ARG A 372 25.25 -43.21 38.72
CA ARG A 372 24.66 -44.27 39.54
C ARG A 372 25.15 -45.69 39.21
N ARG A 373 26.13 -45.83 38.32
CA ARG A 373 26.87 -47.08 38.11
C ARG A 373 28.27 -46.97 38.71
#